data_AF-A0A858RC96-F1
#
_entry.id   AF-A0A858RC96-F1
#
_cell.length_a   1.000
_cell.length_b   1.000
_cell.length_c   1.000
_cell.angle_alpha   90.00
_cell.angle_beta   90.00
_cell.angle_gamma   90.00
#
_symmetry.space_group_name_H-M   'P 1'
#
loop_
_entity.id
_entity.type
_entity.pdbx_description
1 polymer ?
#
loop_
_entity_poly.entity_id
_entity_poly.type
_entity_poly.pdbx_seq_one_letter_code
_entity_poly.pdbx_strand_id
1 'polypeptide(L)'
;MKRPLILLGSHLLCLGAGAWYVRADARQGEEARHAAATKTGERTESRPSLENSANRMAHEAAEAVTKKLDNAAVKAAADRLSPADGEKRARELAADEESYGPPPREELAAAFLAWFLGDPMAALDFLFKDGMDPGKDAVLKQLVAGLSAEEHLKLIQARKSGGILTFRLGQLLVAKLGEMDPAAAAAIVIEARKEDNGRNADILRAITQGWPAGQADRYVEMALAAGDDASFLLQSFLGNLGNPRRASELLVAIKGRTDLPEDFTRKLEEQKELVGHLYRYADPSVPLDERIAQMRNLSWLSEATPEALREGALKQISTVDINELMKSGPDYRYAFRHGAMSAEEVLEAVKKTFPELAAASDFETRVRVYNELASEDANAAYALLSQLPQEERNLAVIHQARWSFRDNSPETFYSMISLAPGPDSAEAAPQREDAWSNYGQMAYREYGDGYVEWLRTMPAGVNRDAAYSSFAKTAERMGRKDLVKEFSAP
;
A
#
# COMPACT_ATOMS: atom_id res chain seq x y z
N MET A 1 -46.15 20.57 -8.84
CA MET A 1 -45.51 19.29 -9.23
C MET A 1 -44.06 19.41 -9.76
N LYS A 2 -43.37 20.57 -9.67
CA LYS A 2 -42.00 20.72 -10.26
C LYS A 2 -40.84 20.30 -9.34
N ARG A 3 -41.01 20.32 -8.02
CA ARG A 3 -39.96 19.97 -7.04
C ARG A 3 -39.53 18.49 -7.04
N PRO A 4 -40.42 17.49 -7.21
CA PRO A 4 -40.00 16.07 -7.25
C PRO A 4 -39.14 15.74 -8.47
N LEU A 5 -39.42 16.37 -9.62
CA LEU A 5 -38.67 16.15 -10.86
C LEU A 5 -37.25 16.74 -10.80
N ILE A 6 -37.06 17.86 -10.11
CA ILE A 6 -35.73 18.46 -9.89
C ILE A 6 -34.89 17.57 -8.96
N LEU A 7 -35.51 17.02 -7.90
CA LEU A 7 -34.85 16.09 -6.98
C LEU A 7 -34.44 14.79 -7.69
N LEU A 8 -35.33 14.22 -8.50
CA LEU A 8 -35.03 13.02 -9.30
C LEU A 8 -33.90 13.29 -10.32
N GLY A 9 -33.93 14.45 -10.99
CA GLY A 9 -32.87 14.87 -11.91
C GLY A 9 -31.51 15.02 -11.23
N SER A 10 -31.46 15.62 -10.04
CA SER A 10 -30.20 15.76 -9.27
C SER A 10 -29.61 14.43 -8.85
N HIS A 11 -30.43 13.45 -8.44
CA HIS A 11 -29.96 12.13 -8.02
C HIS A 11 -29.45 11.31 -9.20
N LEU A 12 -30.12 11.38 -10.36
CA LEU A 12 -29.66 10.73 -11.58
C LEU A 12 -28.33 11.32 -12.09
N LEU A 13 -28.13 12.63 -11.90
CA LEU A 13 -26.89 13.31 -12.28
C LEU A 13 -25.73 12.93 -11.35
N CYS A 14 -25.98 12.81 -10.03
CA CYS A 14 -24.99 12.29 -9.08
C CYS A 14 -24.63 10.82 -9.35
N LEU A 15 -25.61 9.97 -9.68
CA LEU A 15 -25.36 8.57 -10.04
C LEU A 15 -24.58 8.44 -11.36
N GLY A 16 -24.90 9.28 -12.35
CA GLY A 16 -24.17 9.35 -13.62
C GLY A 16 -22.72 9.82 -13.43
N ALA A 17 -22.49 10.83 -12.60
CA ALA A 17 -21.15 11.32 -12.26
C ALA A 17 -20.34 10.27 -11.48
N GLY A 18 -20.96 9.58 -10.52
CA GLY A 18 -20.33 8.47 -9.79
C GLY A 18 -19.95 7.29 -10.69
N ALA A 19 -20.85 6.88 -11.59
CA ALA A 19 -20.57 5.80 -12.55
C ALA A 19 -19.49 6.18 -13.57
N TRP A 20 -19.44 7.46 -13.99
CA TRP A 20 -18.38 7.97 -14.87
C TRP A 20 -17.03 8.03 -14.15
N TYR A 21 -17.00 8.50 -12.89
CA TYR A 21 -15.79 8.54 -12.07
C TYR A 21 -15.23 7.13 -11.82
N VAL A 22 -16.08 6.17 -11.44
CA VAL A 22 -15.66 4.76 -11.26
C VAL A 22 -15.14 4.15 -12.57
N ARG A 23 -15.71 4.50 -13.74
CA ARG A 23 -15.18 4.05 -15.04
C ARG A 23 -13.87 4.74 -15.43
N ALA A 24 -13.70 6.02 -15.13
CA ALA A 24 -12.48 6.76 -15.41
C ALA A 24 -11.33 6.27 -14.53
N ASP A 25 -11.60 6.04 -13.24
CA ASP A 25 -10.66 5.47 -12.27
C ASP A 25 -10.34 4.00 -12.58
N ALA A 26 -11.32 3.22 -13.04
CA ALA A 26 -11.06 1.86 -13.54
C ALA A 26 -10.15 1.85 -14.78
N ARG A 27 -10.29 2.82 -15.70
CA ARG A 27 -9.44 2.94 -16.90
C ARG A 27 -8.02 3.44 -16.57
N GLN A 28 -7.88 4.44 -15.71
CA GLN A 28 -6.57 4.90 -15.24
C GLN A 28 -5.88 3.83 -14.38
N GLY A 29 -6.66 3.09 -13.59
CA GLY A 29 -6.22 1.91 -12.86
C GLY A 29 -5.82 0.75 -13.78
N GLU A 30 -6.52 0.53 -14.89
CA GLU A 30 -6.15 -0.47 -15.92
C GLU A 30 -4.85 -0.08 -16.63
N GLU A 31 -4.70 1.18 -17.08
CA GLU A 31 -3.48 1.66 -17.73
C GLU A 31 -2.27 1.64 -16.78
N ALA A 32 -2.45 2.06 -15.52
CA ALA A 32 -1.42 1.97 -14.50
C ALA A 32 -1.10 0.52 -14.09
N ARG A 33 -2.08 -0.39 -14.11
CA ARG A 33 -1.86 -1.83 -13.89
C ARG A 33 -1.17 -2.48 -15.08
N HIS A 34 -1.48 -2.11 -16.32
CA HIS A 34 -0.74 -2.57 -17.50
C HIS A 34 0.70 -2.05 -17.51
N ALA A 35 0.95 -0.83 -17.00
CA ALA A 35 2.30 -0.31 -16.82
C ALA A 35 3.06 -0.93 -15.62
N ALA A 36 2.35 -1.39 -14.58
CA ALA A 36 2.94 -2.02 -13.40
C ALA A 36 3.03 -3.56 -13.47
N ALA A 37 2.29 -4.21 -14.38
CA ALA A 37 2.17 -5.67 -14.51
C ALA A 37 3.23 -6.31 -15.41
N THR A 38 4.36 -5.65 -15.68
CA THR A 38 5.53 -6.30 -16.30
C THR A 38 6.74 -6.23 -15.38
N LYS A 39 6.69 -7.04 -14.30
CA LYS A 39 7.90 -7.45 -13.56
C LYS A 39 8.25 -8.90 -13.91
N THR A 40 8.65 -9.12 -15.16
CA THR A 40 9.59 -10.19 -15.53
C THR A 40 10.41 -9.76 -16.74
N GLY A 41 11.72 -9.67 -16.53
CA GLY A 41 12.67 -10.51 -17.28
C GLY A 41 12.82 -10.38 -18.79
N GLU A 42 12.44 -9.28 -19.42
CA GLU A 42 13.08 -8.77 -20.65
C GLU A 42 12.51 -7.37 -20.87
N ARG A 43 13.24 -6.33 -20.45
CA ARG A 43 13.08 -5.05 -21.12
C ARG A 43 13.56 -5.31 -22.55
N THR A 44 12.64 -5.62 -23.45
CA THR A 44 12.84 -5.25 -24.84
C THR A 44 13.38 -3.82 -24.79
N GLU A 45 14.55 -3.59 -25.36
CA GLU A 45 15.07 -2.24 -25.55
C GLU A 45 14.08 -1.53 -26.46
N SER A 46 13.00 -1.01 -25.86
CA SER A 46 12.16 -0.01 -26.46
C SER A 46 13.12 1.12 -26.74
N ARG A 47 13.45 1.29 -28.03
CA ARG A 47 14.07 2.51 -28.56
C ARG A 47 13.58 3.69 -27.75
N PRO A 48 14.46 4.57 -27.24
CA PRO A 48 14.03 5.65 -26.36
C PRO A 48 12.95 6.45 -27.09
N SER A 49 11.69 6.30 -26.66
CA SER A 49 10.65 7.21 -27.09
C SER A 49 11.05 8.58 -26.56
N LEU A 50 10.82 9.62 -27.36
CA LEU A 50 11.05 11.02 -26.96
C LEU A 50 10.27 11.39 -25.67
N GLU A 51 9.30 10.58 -25.24
CA GLU A 51 8.61 10.69 -23.96
C GLU A 51 9.49 10.33 -22.75
N ASN A 52 10.49 9.44 -22.89
CA ASN A 52 11.40 9.11 -21.79
C ASN A 52 12.47 10.17 -21.53
N SER A 53 12.77 11.07 -22.47
CA SER A 53 13.59 12.26 -22.18
C SER A 53 12.86 13.28 -21.31
N ALA A 54 11.54 13.41 -21.47
CA ALA A 54 10.72 14.28 -20.62
C ALA A 54 10.61 13.71 -19.20
N ASN A 55 10.46 12.39 -19.05
CA ASN A 55 10.47 11.74 -17.74
C ASN A 55 11.85 11.71 -17.08
N ARG A 56 12.95 11.60 -17.83
CA ARG A 56 14.31 11.72 -17.29
C ARG A 56 14.62 13.16 -16.85
N MET A 57 14.19 14.18 -17.61
CA MET A 57 14.27 15.58 -17.17
C MET A 57 13.33 15.87 -16.00
N ALA A 58 12.14 15.28 -15.93
CA ALA A 58 11.25 15.41 -14.76
C ALA A 58 11.82 14.69 -13.52
N HIS A 59 12.52 13.57 -13.71
CA HIS A 59 13.17 12.84 -12.62
C HIS A 59 14.46 13.51 -12.15
N GLU A 60 15.29 14.04 -13.06
CA GLU A 60 16.47 14.86 -12.75
C GLU A 60 16.06 16.23 -12.19
N ALA A 61 14.93 16.80 -12.65
CA ALA A 61 14.30 17.96 -12.03
C ALA A 61 13.78 17.60 -10.64
N ALA A 62 13.13 16.44 -10.44
CA ALA A 62 12.66 15.96 -9.14
C ALA A 62 13.81 15.62 -8.18
N GLU A 63 14.91 15.01 -8.65
CA GLU A 63 16.13 14.80 -7.86
C GLU A 63 16.81 16.14 -7.55
N ALA A 64 16.85 17.07 -8.51
CA ALA A 64 17.23 18.44 -8.21
C ALA A 64 16.26 19.08 -7.19
N VAL A 65 14.95 18.77 -7.19
CA VAL A 65 13.89 19.19 -6.23
C VAL A 65 14.16 18.64 -4.83
N THR A 66 14.86 17.52 -4.68
CA THR A 66 15.18 16.95 -3.35
C THR A 66 16.32 17.65 -2.61
N LYS A 67 17.01 18.63 -3.20
CA LYS A 67 18.00 19.43 -2.47
C LYS A 67 17.28 20.19 -1.35
N LYS A 68 17.60 19.84 -0.10
CA LYS A 68 17.00 20.41 1.11
C LYS A 68 17.11 21.94 1.04
N LEU A 69 15.98 22.64 1.11
CA LEU A 69 15.97 24.10 1.21
C LEU A 69 16.73 24.51 2.48
N ASP A 70 17.60 25.51 2.38
CA ASP A 70 18.18 26.14 3.56
C ASP A 70 17.10 27.00 4.23
N ASN A 71 16.47 26.43 5.25
CA ASN A 71 15.39 27.08 5.98
C ASN A 71 15.81 28.43 6.57
N ALA A 72 17.07 28.60 6.98
CA ALA A 72 17.55 29.86 7.55
C ALA A 72 17.71 30.92 6.45
N ALA A 73 18.27 30.54 5.30
CA ALA A 73 18.43 31.43 4.16
C ALA A 73 17.08 31.86 3.57
N VAL A 74 16.15 30.92 3.39
CA VAL A 74 14.79 31.21 2.87
C VAL A 74 14.04 32.14 3.83
N LYS A 75 14.12 31.90 5.15
CA LYS A 75 13.51 32.79 6.14
C LYS A 75 14.13 34.19 6.09
N ALA A 76 15.46 34.29 6.07
CA ALA A 76 16.14 35.57 6.00
C ALA A 76 15.85 36.35 4.69
N ALA A 77 15.57 35.63 3.59
CA ALA A 77 15.12 36.23 2.35
C ALA A 77 13.65 36.68 2.43
N ALA A 78 12.77 35.86 3.01
CA ALA A 78 11.36 36.20 3.22
C ALA A 78 11.18 37.44 4.11
N ASP A 79 11.99 37.58 5.16
CA ASP A 79 11.98 38.73 6.08
C ASP A 79 12.31 40.07 5.38
N ARG A 80 12.85 40.04 4.15
CA ARG A 80 13.13 41.23 3.33
C ARG A 80 11.96 41.65 2.44
N LEU A 81 10.91 40.84 2.36
CA LEU A 81 9.74 41.07 1.53
C LEU A 81 8.54 41.42 2.40
N SER A 82 7.75 42.42 2.00
CA SER A 82 6.40 42.57 2.55
C SER A 82 5.50 41.44 2.04
N PRO A 83 4.37 41.12 2.70
CA PRO A 83 3.46 40.09 2.18
C PRO A 83 2.95 40.37 0.76
N ALA A 84 2.69 41.64 0.43
CA ALA A 84 2.25 42.05 -0.91
C ALA A 84 3.37 41.89 -1.95
N ASP A 85 4.63 42.20 -1.60
CA ASP A 85 5.77 41.98 -2.47
C ASP A 85 6.05 40.48 -2.65
N GLY A 86 5.87 39.68 -1.60
CA GLY A 86 5.94 38.23 -1.62
C GLY A 86 4.92 37.62 -2.59
N GLU A 87 3.65 38.04 -2.51
CA GLU A 87 2.61 37.59 -3.44
C GLU A 87 2.98 37.92 -4.89
N LYS A 88 3.31 39.19 -5.14
CA LYS A 88 3.67 39.67 -6.47
C LYS A 88 4.85 38.86 -7.03
N ARG A 89 5.90 38.66 -6.24
CA ARG A 89 7.11 37.93 -6.65
C ARG A 89 6.82 36.45 -6.88
N ALA A 90 6.02 35.81 -6.04
CA ALA A 90 5.63 34.40 -6.22
C ALA A 90 4.86 34.19 -7.53
N ARG A 91 3.94 35.12 -7.87
CA ARG A 91 3.19 35.07 -9.13
C ARG A 91 4.09 35.31 -10.36
N GLU A 92 5.02 36.25 -10.28
CA GLU A 92 6.00 36.50 -11.34
C GLU A 92 6.86 35.26 -11.60
N LEU A 93 7.43 34.68 -10.54
CA LEU A 93 8.29 33.49 -10.63
C LEU A 93 7.54 32.26 -11.16
N ALA A 94 6.24 32.11 -10.85
CA ALA A 94 5.42 31.02 -11.35
C ALA A 94 4.94 31.22 -12.80
N ALA A 95 4.83 32.47 -13.27
CA ALA A 95 4.42 32.78 -14.65
C ALA A 95 5.57 32.64 -15.66
N ASP A 96 6.82 32.71 -15.19
CA ASP A 96 8.03 32.74 -16.03
C ASP A 96 8.54 31.34 -16.46
N GLU A 97 7.83 30.26 -16.07
CA GLU A 97 8.20 28.88 -16.45
C GLU A 97 8.27 28.66 -17.97
N GLU A 98 7.48 29.40 -18.74
CA GLU A 98 7.49 29.30 -20.21
C GLU A 98 8.70 29.99 -20.87
N SER A 99 9.42 30.88 -20.18
CA SER A 99 10.43 31.76 -20.81
C SER A 99 11.88 31.53 -20.36
N TYR A 100 12.14 31.09 -19.12
CA TYR A 100 13.52 31.00 -18.58
C TYR A 100 13.84 29.74 -17.75
N GLY A 101 12.96 28.73 -17.73
CA GLY A 101 13.15 27.50 -16.95
C GLY A 101 12.58 27.61 -15.52
N PRO A 102 12.74 26.56 -14.68
CA PRO A 102 12.11 26.54 -13.36
C PRO A 102 12.68 27.65 -12.47
N PRO A 103 11.84 28.39 -11.73
CA PRO A 103 12.27 29.52 -10.91
C PRO A 103 13.28 29.09 -9.82
N PRO A 104 14.18 30.00 -9.39
CA PRO A 104 15.09 29.73 -8.27
C PRO A 104 14.29 29.36 -7.02
N ARG A 105 14.42 28.12 -6.55
CA ARG A 105 13.51 27.58 -5.52
C ARG A 105 13.55 28.31 -4.19
N GLU A 106 14.72 28.76 -3.78
CA GLU A 106 14.87 29.52 -2.54
C GLU A 106 14.15 30.87 -2.63
N GLU A 107 14.20 31.51 -3.81
CA GLU A 107 13.51 32.78 -4.05
C GLU A 107 12.00 32.60 -4.12
N LEU A 108 11.53 31.56 -4.81
CA LEU A 108 10.11 31.20 -4.84
C LEU A 108 9.60 30.85 -3.44
N ALA A 109 10.33 30.01 -2.70
CA ALA A 109 9.97 29.64 -1.33
C ALA A 109 9.98 30.85 -0.38
N ALA A 110 10.94 31.77 -0.53
CA ALA A 110 11.00 32.99 0.28
C ALA A 110 9.83 33.94 -0.03
N ALA A 111 9.50 34.14 -1.31
CA ALA A 111 8.36 34.93 -1.75
C ALA A 111 7.03 34.33 -1.24
N PHE A 112 6.87 33.01 -1.35
CA PHE A 112 5.72 32.29 -0.80
C PHE A 112 5.64 32.39 0.72
N LEU A 113 6.76 32.26 1.43
CA LEU A 113 6.78 32.40 2.88
C LEU A 113 6.38 33.81 3.31
N ALA A 114 6.90 34.84 2.65
CA ALA A 114 6.50 36.23 2.90
C ALA A 114 5.01 36.46 2.64
N TRP A 115 4.47 35.94 1.53
CA TRP A 115 3.04 35.98 1.23
C TRP A 115 2.21 35.24 2.28
N PHE A 116 2.59 33.99 2.58
CA PHE A 116 1.88 33.13 3.52
C PHE A 116 1.79 33.73 4.92
N LEU A 117 2.81 34.47 5.38
CA LEU A 117 2.77 35.16 6.67
C LEU A 117 1.72 36.28 6.74
N GLY A 118 1.30 36.85 5.60
CA GLY A 118 0.25 37.87 5.54
C GLY A 118 -1.13 37.35 5.14
N ASP A 119 -1.20 36.43 4.18
CA ASP A 119 -2.44 35.76 3.74
C ASP A 119 -2.18 34.27 3.47
N PRO A 120 -2.22 33.43 4.53
CA PRO A 120 -1.94 32.00 4.40
C PRO A 120 -2.86 31.29 3.41
N MET A 121 -4.12 31.72 3.35
CA MET A 121 -5.16 31.04 2.55
C MET A 121 -4.97 31.31 1.07
N ALA A 122 -4.78 32.57 0.67
CA ALA A 122 -4.52 32.91 -0.72
C ALA A 122 -3.22 32.29 -1.23
N ALA A 123 -2.17 32.25 -0.40
CA ALA A 123 -0.89 31.62 -0.73
C ALA A 123 -1.05 30.11 -0.95
N LEU A 124 -1.78 29.41 -0.08
CA LEU A 124 -2.05 27.98 -0.23
C LEU A 124 -2.93 27.66 -1.44
N ASP A 125 -3.99 28.44 -1.68
CA ASP A 125 -4.87 28.23 -2.82
C ASP A 125 -4.14 28.45 -4.14
N PHE A 126 -3.18 29.39 -4.17
CA PHE A 126 -2.30 29.58 -5.32
C PHE A 126 -1.30 28.42 -5.49
N LEU A 127 -0.60 28.03 -4.41
CA LEU A 127 0.39 26.95 -4.45
C LEU A 127 -0.21 25.63 -4.94
N PHE A 128 -1.46 25.35 -4.59
CA PHE A 128 -2.12 24.07 -4.85
C PHE A 128 -3.24 24.14 -5.89
N LYS A 129 -3.33 25.22 -6.67
CA LYS A 129 -4.33 25.38 -7.74
C LYS A 129 -4.32 24.20 -8.72
N ASP A 130 -3.13 23.71 -9.06
CA ASP A 130 -2.94 22.63 -10.04
C ASP A 130 -2.58 21.28 -9.37
N GLY A 131 -2.96 21.11 -8.11
CA GLY A 131 -2.67 19.90 -7.33
C GLY A 131 -1.35 19.92 -6.57
N MET A 132 -1.02 18.78 -5.97
CA MET A 132 0.12 18.58 -5.07
C MET A 132 1.20 17.72 -5.72
N ASP A 133 2.43 18.23 -5.74
CA ASP A 133 3.64 17.52 -6.18
C ASP A 133 4.71 17.55 -5.07
N PRO A 134 5.82 16.78 -5.20
CA PRO A 134 6.86 16.74 -4.17
C PRO A 134 7.51 18.09 -3.85
N GLY A 135 7.62 19.00 -4.82
CA GLY A 135 8.19 20.33 -4.62
C GLY A 135 7.27 21.22 -3.80
N LYS A 136 5.97 21.24 -4.14
CA LYS A 136 4.94 21.94 -3.37
C LYS A 136 4.80 21.40 -1.95
N ASP A 137 4.92 20.08 -1.76
CA ASP A 137 4.92 19.47 -0.43
C ASP A 137 6.11 19.92 0.44
N ALA A 138 7.30 20.07 -0.16
CA ALA A 138 8.47 20.58 0.54
C ALA A 138 8.28 22.03 0.98
N VAL A 139 7.74 22.89 0.10
CA VAL A 139 7.39 24.28 0.44
C VAL A 139 6.34 24.30 1.56
N LEU A 140 5.28 23.50 1.45
CA LEU A 140 4.23 23.42 2.48
C LEU A 140 4.77 23.05 3.86
N LYS A 141 5.61 22.00 3.93
CA LYS A 141 6.30 21.60 5.18
C LYS A 141 7.04 22.76 5.81
N GLN A 142 7.74 23.56 5.00
CA GLN A 142 8.47 24.72 5.47
C GLN A 142 7.55 25.83 5.97
N LEU A 143 6.49 26.15 5.23
CA LEU A 143 5.50 27.17 5.60
C LEU A 143 4.89 26.88 6.98
N VAL A 144 4.49 25.62 7.22
CA VAL A 144 3.85 25.23 8.49
C VAL A 144 4.85 24.91 9.60
N ALA A 145 6.14 24.74 9.30
CA ALA A 145 7.15 24.43 10.31
C ALA A 145 7.24 25.55 11.37
N GLY A 146 7.11 26.82 10.96
CA GLY A 146 7.16 27.99 11.84
C GLY A 146 5.90 28.25 12.67
N LEU A 147 4.79 27.58 12.38
CA LEU A 147 3.53 27.77 13.11
C LEU A 147 3.52 26.97 14.41
N SER A 148 2.91 27.53 15.47
CA SER A 148 2.46 26.74 16.62
C SER A 148 1.40 25.70 16.21
N ALA A 149 1.13 24.72 17.06
CA ALA A 149 0.09 23.72 16.79
C ALA A 149 -1.30 24.36 16.68
N GLU A 150 -1.57 25.37 17.51
CA GLU A 150 -2.80 26.16 17.52
C GLU A 150 -2.97 26.98 16.24
N GLU A 151 -1.92 27.67 15.78
CA GLU A 151 -1.96 28.42 14.52
C GLU A 151 -2.13 27.50 13.32
N HIS A 152 -1.47 26.35 13.34
CA HIS A 152 -1.61 25.35 12.29
C HIS A 152 -3.03 24.74 12.27
N LEU A 153 -3.62 24.44 13.42
CA LEU A 153 -5.02 24.01 13.48
C LEU A 153 -5.96 25.08 12.92
N LYS A 154 -5.80 26.35 13.33
CA LYS A 154 -6.61 27.46 12.81
C LYS A 154 -6.50 27.60 11.29
N LEU A 155 -5.30 27.38 10.74
CA LEU A 155 -5.09 27.35 9.29
C LEU A 155 -5.90 26.23 8.60
N ILE A 156 -5.92 25.04 9.20
CA ILE A 156 -6.71 23.90 8.69
C ILE A 156 -8.21 24.23 8.75
N GLN A 157 -8.69 24.77 9.86
CA GLN A 157 -10.09 25.14 10.11
C GLN A 157 -10.59 26.27 9.20
N ALA A 158 -9.72 27.25 8.89
CA ALA A 158 -10.03 28.33 7.96
C ALA A 158 -10.35 27.84 6.54
N ARG A 159 -9.93 26.61 6.20
CA ARG A 159 -10.19 26.01 4.88
C ARG A 159 -11.63 25.53 4.80
N LYS A 160 -12.41 26.19 3.92
CA LYS A 160 -13.84 25.88 3.72
C LYS A 160 -14.09 24.55 3.02
N SER A 161 -13.10 23.99 2.31
CA SER A 161 -13.19 22.72 1.57
C SER A 161 -12.35 21.62 2.23
N GLY A 162 -12.97 20.45 2.39
CA GLY A 162 -12.23 19.19 2.55
C GLY A 162 -11.49 18.86 1.25
N GLY A 163 -10.40 18.11 1.34
CA GLY A 163 -9.61 17.74 0.17
C GLY A 163 -8.17 17.33 0.52
N ILE A 164 -7.38 17.01 -0.51
CA ILE A 164 -6.03 16.46 -0.35
C ILE A 164 -5.10 17.37 0.47
N LEU A 165 -5.18 18.69 0.28
CA LEU A 165 -4.36 19.64 1.02
C LEU A 165 -4.80 19.77 2.48
N THR A 166 -6.11 19.76 2.77
CA THR A 166 -6.60 19.80 4.17
C THR A 166 -6.17 18.53 4.91
N PHE A 167 -6.26 17.38 4.25
CA PHE A 167 -5.72 16.12 4.76
C PHE A 167 -4.20 16.18 4.97
N ARG A 168 -3.45 16.76 4.02
CA ARG A 168 -1.99 16.89 4.14
C ARG A 168 -1.56 17.82 5.26
N LEU A 169 -2.21 18.98 5.42
CA LEU A 169 -1.99 19.88 6.55
C LEU A 169 -2.25 19.15 7.88
N GLY A 170 -3.33 18.38 7.96
CA GLY A 170 -3.61 17.52 9.12
C GLY A 170 -2.47 16.55 9.43
N GLN A 171 -1.92 15.86 8.41
CA GLN A 171 -0.74 14.98 8.61
C GLN A 171 0.50 15.75 9.11
N LEU A 172 0.73 16.98 8.62
CA LEU A 172 1.85 17.80 9.06
C LEU A 172 1.67 18.34 10.49
N LEU A 173 0.43 18.63 10.89
CA LEU A 173 0.11 19.00 12.27
C LEU A 173 0.48 17.88 13.23
N VAL A 174 0.27 16.64 12.83
CA VAL A 174 0.55 15.47 13.69
C VAL A 174 2.01 15.32 14.06
N ALA A 175 2.94 15.65 13.17
CA ALA A 175 4.36 15.64 13.52
C ALA A 175 4.65 16.55 14.73
N LYS A 176 3.98 17.71 14.80
CA LYS A 176 4.06 18.62 15.95
C LYS A 176 3.38 18.01 17.17
N LEU A 177 2.17 17.45 17.01
CA LEU A 177 1.43 16.84 18.12
C LEU A 177 2.19 15.67 18.76
N GLY A 178 2.91 14.87 17.97
CA GLY A 178 3.72 13.75 18.47
C GLY A 178 4.89 14.19 19.35
N GLU A 179 5.42 15.40 19.14
CA GLU A 179 6.52 15.98 19.93
C GLU A 179 6.03 16.70 21.19
N MET A 180 4.75 17.07 21.24
CA MET A 180 4.14 17.77 22.37
C MET A 180 3.87 16.84 23.56
N ASP A 181 3.70 17.44 24.74
CA ASP A 181 3.10 16.75 25.90
C ASP A 181 1.72 16.16 25.51
N PRO A 182 1.39 14.92 25.90
CA PRO A 182 0.13 14.27 25.50
C PRO A 182 -1.12 15.06 25.87
N ALA A 183 -1.16 15.75 27.01
CA ALA A 183 -2.32 16.54 27.42
C ALA A 183 -2.44 17.84 26.59
N ALA A 184 -1.32 18.47 26.27
CA ALA A 184 -1.31 19.61 25.35
C ALA A 184 -1.75 19.20 23.94
N ALA A 185 -1.26 18.06 23.43
CA ALA A 185 -1.69 17.52 22.14
C ALA A 185 -3.20 17.19 22.14
N ALA A 186 -3.71 16.61 23.22
CA ALA A 186 -5.12 16.29 23.40
C ALA A 186 -6.00 17.55 23.31
N ALA A 187 -5.58 18.65 23.92
CA ALA A 187 -6.30 19.93 23.84
C ALA A 187 -6.44 20.43 22.39
N ILE A 188 -5.40 20.26 21.56
CA ILE A 188 -5.47 20.60 20.12
C ILE A 188 -6.44 19.68 19.38
N VAL A 189 -6.43 18.38 19.68
CA VAL A 189 -7.32 17.40 19.04
C VAL A 189 -8.79 17.63 19.43
N ILE A 190 -9.06 17.95 20.70
CA ILE A 190 -10.39 18.34 21.17
C ILE A 190 -10.86 19.60 20.44
N GLU A 191 -10.00 20.62 20.32
CA GLU A 191 -10.34 21.85 19.61
C GLU A 191 -10.64 21.59 18.13
N ALA A 192 -9.86 20.71 17.48
CA ALA A 192 -10.10 20.28 16.11
C ALA A 192 -11.48 19.61 15.90
N ARG A 193 -12.10 19.10 16.98
CA ARG A 193 -13.41 18.44 16.95
C ARG A 193 -14.58 19.39 17.22
N LYS A 194 -14.37 20.60 17.73
CA LYS A 194 -15.48 21.52 18.08
C LYS A 194 -16.19 22.15 16.87
N GLU A 195 -15.61 22.11 15.67
CA GLU A 195 -16.21 22.74 14.48
C GLU A 195 -17.29 21.88 13.81
N ASP A 196 -18.52 22.02 14.26
CA ASP A 196 -19.65 21.18 13.87
C ASP A 196 -20.10 21.39 12.40
N ASN A 197 -19.57 20.60 11.44
CA ASN A 197 -20.02 20.52 10.04
C ASN A 197 -19.57 19.24 9.29
N GLY A 198 -19.23 18.15 9.99
CA GLY A 198 -18.73 16.90 9.37
C GLY A 198 -17.29 16.95 8.83
N ARG A 199 -16.69 18.14 8.70
CA ARG A 199 -15.26 18.33 8.32
C ARG A 199 -14.28 17.79 9.36
N ASN A 200 -14.69 17.73 10.63
CA ASN A 200 -13.83 17.25 11.72
C ASN A 200 -13.46 15.78 11.53
N ALA A 201 -14.30 14.99 10.88
CA ALA A 201 -13.97 13.60 10.57
C ALA A 201 -12.73 13.52 9.66
N ASP A 202 -12.58 14.42 8.69
CA ASP A 202 -11.41 14.45 7.80
C ASP A 202 -10.14 14.91 8.52
N ILE A 203 -10.24 15.91 9.41
CA ILE A 203 -9.11 16.40 10.21
C ILE A 203 -8.67 15.32 11.20
N LEU A 204 -9.60 14.69 11.92
CA LEU A 204 -9.30 13.61 12.86
C LEU A 204 -8.76 12.37 12.14
N ARG A 205 -9.28 12.05 10.95
CA ARG A 205 -8.71 11.01 10.09
C ARG A 205 -7.28 11.36 9.66
N ALA A 206 -7.02 12.59 9.26
CA ALA A 206 -5.67 13.05 8.94
C ALA A 206 -4.75 12.97 10.16
N ILE A 207 -5.27 13.29 11.35
CA ILE A 207 -4.52 13.22 12.60
C ILE A 207 -4.13 11.78 12.93
N THR A 208 -5.11 10.88 12.92
CA THR A 208 -4.89 9.44 13.19
C THR A 208 -3.98 8.78 12.15
N GLN A 209 -4.21 9.03 10.85
CA GLN A 209 -3.38 8.47 9.77
C GLN A 209 -2.00 9.13 9.66
N GLY A 210 -1.84 10.35 10.18
CA GLY A 210 -0.57 11.07 10.20
C GLY A 210 0.34 10.68 11.35
N TRP A 211 -0.16 9.94 12.35
CA TRP A 211 0.59 9.68 13.59
C TRP A 211 1.95 9.00 13.33
N PRO A 212 3.03 9.45 14.00
CA PRO A 212 4.35 8.86 13.77
C PRO A 212 4.35 7.36 14.09
N ALA A 213 4.95 6.57 13.21
CA ALA A 213 5.13 5.14 13.47
C ALA A 213 6.04 4.93 14.68
N GLY A 214 5.77 3.89 15.48
CA GLY A 214 6.51 3.62 16.71
C GLY A 214 6.18 4.57 17.88
N GLN A 215 5.17 5.44 17.74
CA GLN A 215 4.68 6.32 18.82
C GLN A 215 3.24 6.00 19.24
N ALA A 216 2.83 4.73 19.14
CA ALA A 216 1.49 4.31 19.53
C ALA A 216 1.18 4.57 21.01
N ASP A 217 2.14 4.36 21.92
CA ASP A 217 1.97 4.65 23.35
C ASP A 217 1.62 6.13 23.60
N ARG A 218 2.34 7.05 22.94
CA ARG A 218 2.04 8.50 23.02
C ARG A 218 0.67 8.84 22.44
N TYR A 219 0.24 8.12 21.39
CA TYR A 219 -1.12 8.27 20.88
C TYR A 219 -2.17 7.86 21.91
N VAL A 220 -1.96 6.74 22.60
CA VAL A 220 -2.84 6.27 23.68
C VAL A 220 -2.90 7.30 24.80
N GLU A 221 -1.76 7.80 25.27
CA GLU A 221 -1.70 8.83 26.30
C GLU A 221 -2.46 10.10 25.89
N MET A 222 -2.28 10.56 24.66
CA MET A 222 -2.99 11.72 24.12
C MET A 222 -4.50 11.45 24.03
N ALA A 223 -4.90 10.27 23.53
CA ALA A 223 -6.30 9.89 23.44
C ALA A 223 -6.96 9.85 24.83
N LEU A 224 -6.30 9.24 25.83
CA LEU A 224 -6.80 9.20 27.21
C LEU A 224 -6.88 10.59 27.84
N ALA A 225 -5.89 11.46 27.59
CA ALA A 225 -5.92 12.85 28.03
C ALA A 225 -7.05 13.66 27.38
N ALA A 226 -7.62 13.19 26.26
CA ALA A 226 -8.78 13.82 25.62
C ALA A 226 -10.12 13.51 26.33
N GLY A 227 -10.12 12.71 27.40
CA GLY A 227 -11.30 12.45 28.24
C GLY A 227 -12.40 11.73 27.47
N ASP A 228 -13.57 12.34 27.36
CA ASP A 228 -14.76 11.77 26.70
C ASP A 228 -14.51 11.39 25.22
N ASP A 229 -13.48 11.95 24.60
CA ASP A 229 -13.11 11.67 23.21
C ASP A 229 -12.15 10.49 23.03
N ALA A 230 -11.61 9.95 24.12
CA ALA A 230 -10.63 8.86 24.09
C ALA A 230 -11.11 7.66 23.27
N SER A 231 -12.33 7.21 23.52
CA SER A 231 -12.92 6.06 22.82
C SER A 231 -13.03 6.27 21.32
N PHE A 232 -13.48 7.46 20.90
CA PHE A 232 -13.59 7.80 19.48
C PHE A 232 -12.22 7.84 18.80
N LEU A 233 -11.21 8.43 19.45
CA LEU A 233 -9.86 8.53 18.92
C LEU A 233 -9.21 7.15 18.75
N LEU A 234 -9.26 6.32 19.79
CA LEU A 234 -8.72 4.95 19.76
C LEU A 234 -9.41 4.10 18.68
N GLN A 235 -10.74 4.18 18.55
CA GLN A 235 -11.47 3.47 17.49
C GLN A 235 -11.14 3.99 16.10
N SER A 236 -11.00 5.30 15.94
CA SER A 236 -10.64 5.91 14.66
C SER A 236 -9.26 5.47 14.21
N PHE A 237 -8.33 5.30 15.16
CA PHE A 237 -6.99 4.81 14.87
C PHE A 237 -6.99 3.32 14.46
N LEU A 238 -7.76 2.47 15.13
CA LEU A 238 -7.90 1.06 14.75
C LEU A 238 -8.66 0.87 13.43
N GLY A 239 -9.73 1.66 13.19
CA GLY A 239 -10.63 1.50 12.06
C GLY A 239 -10.14 2.13 10.75
N ASN A 240 -9.24 3.12 10.81
CA ASN A 240 -8.64 3.72 9.62
C ASN A 240 -7.48 2.88 9.10
N LEU A 241 -7.82 1.72 8.50
CA LEU A 241 -6.95 0.62 8.03
C LEU A 241 -5.93 0.99 6.93
N GLY A 242 -5.60 2.26 6.70
CA GLY A 242 -4.58 2.65 5.74
C GLY A 242 -3.21 2.02 6.00
N ASN A 243 -2.93 1.66 7.27
CA ASN A 243 -1.76 0.88 7.65
C ASN A 243 -2.07 -0.08 8.82
N PRO A 244 -2.27 -1.39 8.57
CA PRO A 244 -2.60 -2.35 9.63
C PRO A 244 -1.47 -2.55 10.65
N ARG A 245 -0.21 -2.28 10.30
CA ARG A 245 0.93 -2.36 11.24
C ARG A 245 0.79 -1.33 12.35
N ARG A 246 0.41 -0.10 12.00
CA ARG A 246 0.14 0.96 13.00
C ARG A 246 -1.03 0.61 13.91
N ALA A 247 -2.12 0.12 13.35
CA ALA A 247 -3.25 -0.34 14.16
C ALA A 247 -2.84 -1.49 15.10
N SER A 248 -1.94 -2.39 14.66
CA SER A 248 -1.36 -3.40 15.53
C SER A 248 -0.44 -2.82 16.61
N GLU A 249 0.38 -1.80 16.30
CA GLU A 249 1.19 -1.10 17.32
C GLU A 249 0.28 -0.52 18.41
N LEU A 250 -0.87 0.06 18.04
CA LEU A 250 -1.86 0.54 19.00
C LEU A 250 -2.44 -0.60 19.84
N LEU A 251 -2.82 -1.72 19.24
CA LEU A 251 -3.33 -2.89 19.99
C LEU A 251 -2.33 -3.41 21.02
N VAL A 252 -1.04 -3.41 20.67
CA VAL A 252 0.03 -3.83 21.58
C VAL A 252 0.20 -2.80 22.71
N ALA A 253 0.19 -1.50 22.38
CA ALA A 253 0.31 -0.40 23.34
C ALA A 253 -0.83 -0.37 24.38
N ILE A 254 -2.05 -0.74 23.99
CA ILE A 254 -3.20 -0.80 24.91
C ILE A 254 -3.30 -2.11 25.69
N LYS A 255 -2.50 -3.12 25.35
CA LYS A 255 -2.59 -4.44 25.97
C LYS A 255 -2.27 -4.37 27.47
N GLY A 256 -3.17 -4.87 28.30
CA GLY A 256 -2.99 -4.93 29.76
C GLY A 256 -3.24 -3.60 30.48
N ARG A 257 -3.60 -2.54 29.75
CA ARG A 257 -4.02 -1.27 30.35
C ARG A 257 -5.38 -1.41 31.04
N THR A 258 -5.51 -0.82 32.22
CA THR A 258 -6.76 -0.82 33.01
C THR A 258 -7.46 0.53 33.02
N ASP A 259 -6.88 1.54 32.35
CA ASP A 259 -7.35 2.92 32.30
C ASP A 259 -8.06 3.26 30.97
N LEU A 260 -8.36 2.26 30.15
CA LEU A 260 -9.06 2.44 28.89
C LEU A 260 -10.55 2.75 29.11
N PRO A 261 -11.19 3.54 28.22
CA PRO A 261 -12.64 3.73 28.27
C PRO A 261 -13.41 2.42 28.18
N GLU A 262 -14.44 2.26 29.01
CA GLU A 262 -15.24 1.02 29.07
C GLU A 262 -15.92 0.70 27.74
N ASP A 263 -16.43 1.72 27.05
CA ASP A 263 -17.11 1.56 25.77
C ASP A 263 -16.14 1.15 24.65
N PHE A 264 -14.90 1.64 24.69
CA PHE A 264 -13.83 1.18 23.79
C PHE A 264 -13.46 -0.27 24.06
N THR A 265 -13.25 -0.63 25.33
CA THR A 265 -12.92 -1.99 25.75
C THR A 265 -13.99 -2.98 25.30
N ARG A 266 -15.27 -2.66 25.54
CA ARG A 266 -16.41 -3.47 25.08
C ARG A 266 -16.41 -3.64 23.55
N LYS A 267 -16.18 -2.57 22.78
CA LYS A 267 -16.13 -2.67 21.31
C LYS A 267 -14.95 -3.52 20.83
N LEU A 268 -13.80 -3.46 21.50
CA LEU A 268 -12.66 -4.30 21.17
C LEU A 268 -12.96 -5.78 21.42
N GLU A 269 -13.65 -6.09 22.53
CA GLU A 269 -14.13 -7.44 22.85
C GLU A 269 -15.19 -7.96 21.87
N GLU A 270 -16.04 -7.08 21.33
CA GLU A 270 -17.01 -7.40 20.27
C GLU A 270 -16.32 -7.62 18.91
N GLN A 271 -15.15 -6.99 18.69
CA GLN A 271 -14.39 -7.03 17.43
C GLN A 271 -13.18 -7.97 17.47
N LYS A 272 -13.33 -9.17 18.05
CA LYS A 272 -12.22 -10.13 18.19
C LYS A 272 -11.54 -10.45 16.85
N GLU A 273 -12.31 -10.57 15.77
CA GLU A 273 -11.75 -10.85 14.45
C GLU A 273 -10.79 -9.75 13.96
N LEU A 274 -11.10 -8.47 14.23
CA LEU A 274 -10.19 -7.36 13.97
C LEU A 274 -8.89 -7.51 14.77
N VAL A 275 -8.98 -7.88 16.06
CA VAL A 275 -7.80 -8.15 16.90
C VAL A 275 -6.93 -9.23 16.29
N GLY A 276 -7.52 -10.37 15.91
CA GLY A 276 -6.79 -11.46 15.26
C GLY A 276 -6.12 -11.03 13.94
N HIS A 277 -6.82 -10.23 13.13
CA HIS A 277 -6.26 -9.68 11.89
C HIS A 277 -5.09 -8.74 12.12
N LEU A 278 -5.16 -7.89 13.13
CA LEU A 278 -4.12 -6.92 13.42
C LEU A 278 -2.89 -7.57 14.05
N TYR A 279 -3.03 -8.56 14.94
CA TYR A 279 -1.88 -9.27 15.52
C TYR A 279 -1.04 -10.04 14.49
N ARG A 280 -1.60 -10.40 13.33
CA ARG A 280 -0.83 -10.87 12.18
C ARG A 280 0.23 -9.84 11.73
N TYR A 281 -0.08 -8.55 11.82
CA TYR A 281 0.78 -7.42 11.46
C TYR A 281 1.56 -6.84 12.64
N ALA A 282 1.49 -7.46 13.82
CA ALA A 282 2.28 -7.03 14.97
C ALA A 282 3.77 -7.07 14.63
N ASP A 283 4.51 -6.11 15.17
CA ASP A 283 5.95 -6.06 15.01
C ASP A 283 6.60 -7.36 15.54
N PRO A 284 7.67 -7.87 14.90
CA PRO A 284 8.38 -9.07 15.34
C PRO A 284 8.95 -9.00 16.77
N SER A 285 8.99 -7.82 17.39
CA SER A 285 9.27 -7.68 18.83
C SER A 285 8.16 -8.22 19.75
N VAL A 286 6.94 -8.42 19.24
CA VAL A 286 5.87 -9.12 19.97
C VAL A 286 6.13 -10.63 19.90
N PRO A 287 6.13 -11.35 21.04
CA PRO A 287 6.44 -12.78 21.07
C PRO A 287 5.61 -13.60 20.08
N LEU A 288 6.26 -14.52 19.35
CA LEU A 288 5.58 -15.27 18.29
C LEU A 288 4.35 -16.06 18.78
N ASP A 289 4.47 -16.74 19.92
CA ASP A 289 3.37 -17.52 20.50
C ASP A 289 2.18 -16.63 20.90
N GLU A 290 2.43 -15.38 21.30
CA GLU A 290 1.37 -14.43 21.57
C GLU A 290 0.62 -14.04 20.29
N ARG A 291 1.35 -13.75 19.21
CA ARG A 291 0.74 -13.44 17.91
C ARG A 291 -0.11 -14.61 17.41
N ILE A 292 0.39 -15.83 17.54
CA ILE A 292 -0.34 -17.07 17.21
C ILE A 292 -1.61 -17.21 18.07
N ALA A 293 -1.52 -16.96 19.38
CA ALA A 293 -2.67 -17.07 20.28
C ALA A 293 -3.79 -16.10 19.90
N GLN A 294 -3.45 -14.86 19.54
CA GLN A 294 -4.43 -13.85 19.14
C GLN A 294 -5.09 -14.16 17.78
N MET A 295 -4.39 -14.87 16.89
CA MET A 295 -4.95 -15.31 15.62
C MET A 295 -6.09 -16.33 15.75
N ARG A 296 -6.28 -16.96 16.93
CA ARG A 296 -7.47 -17.76 17.22
C ARG A 296 -8.77 -16.95 17.11
N ASN A 297 -8.69 -15.63 17.22
CA ASN A 297 -9.87 -14.78 17.04
C ASN A 297 -10.36 -14.70 15.58
N LEU A 298 -9.61 -15.22 14.61
CA LEU A 298 -10.02 -15.27 13.21
C LEU A 298 -11.06 -16.36 13.00
N SER A 299 -12.15 -16.04 12.30
CA SER A 299 -13.28 -16.95 12.07
C SER A 299 -12.87 -18.30 11.43
N TRP A 300 -11.85 -18.31 10.58
CA TRP A 300 -11.33 -19.50 9.92
C TRP A 300 -10.27 -20.27 10.73
N LEU A 301 -9.88 -19.79 11.92
CA LEU A 301 -8.95 -20.44 12.86
C LEU A 301 -9.54 -20.69 14.24
N SER A 302 -10.73 -20.17 14.54
CA SER A 302 -11.32 -20.21 15.89
C SER A 302 -11.59 -21.63 16.40
N GLU A 303 -11.93 -22.53 15.48
CA GLU A 303 -12.20 -23.95 15.75
C GLU A 303 -11.03 -24.88 15.38
N ALA A 304 -9.90 -24.31 14.93
CA ALA A 304 -8.73 -25.10 14.55
C ALA A 304 -8.12 -25.82 15.77
N THR A 305 -7.57 -27.02 15.55
CA THR A 305 -6.74 -27.68 16.56
C THR A 305 -5.51 -26.81 16.88
N PRO A 306 -4.85 -26.98 18.04
CA PRO A 306 -3.63 -26.23 18.36
C PRO A 306 -2.57 -26.28 17.25
N GLU A 307 -2.41 -27.44 16.60
CA GLU A 307 -1.47 -27.66 15.51
C GLU A 307 -1.88 -26.89 14.25
N ALA A 308 -3.15 -27.02 13.82
CA ALA A 308 -3.67 -26.31 12.64
C ALA A 308 -3.72 -24.79 12.85
N LEU A 309 -4.01 -24.32 14.07
CA LEU A 309 -3.90 -22.91 14.45
C LEU A 309 -2.46 -22.43 14.30
N ARG A 310 -1.49 -23.19 14.83
CA ARG A 310 -0.08 -22.84 14.76
C ARG A 310 0.40 -22.78 13.32
N GLU A 311 0.11 -23.80 12.52
CA GLU A 311 0.46 -23.85 11.10
C GLU A 311 -0.15 -22.68 10.31
N GLY A 312 -1.46 -22.49 10.42
CA GLY A 312 -2.18 -21.41 9.76
C GLY A 312 -1.69 -20.02 10.17
N ALA A 313 -1.36 -19.83 11.46
CA ALA A 313 -0.80 -18.59 11.96
C ALA A 313 0.63 -18.35 11.45
N LEU A 314 1.50 -19.35 11.49
CA LEU A 314 2.89 -19.25 11.01
C LEU A 314 2.94 -18.88 9.52
N LYS A 315 2.08 -19.47 8.69
CA LYS A 315 1.95 -19.14 7.26
C LYS A 315 1.60 -17.67 7.02
N GLN A 316 0.72 -17.11 7.84
CA GLN A 316 0.27 -15.72 7.72
C GLN A 316 1.31 -14.74 8.27
N ILE A 317 1.89 -15.04 9.42
CA ILE A 317 2.93 -14.24 10.06
C ILE A 317 4.19 -14.20 9.18
N SER A 318 4.65 -15.36 8.69
CA SER A 318 5.80 -15.44 7.78
C SER A 318 5.58 -14.58 6.53
N THR A 319 4.38 -14.66 5.96
CA THR A 319 3.98 -13.84 4.82
C THR A 319 4.10 -12.36 5.10
N VAL A 320 3.59 -11.88 6.24
CA VAL A 320 3.64 -10.44 6.55
C VAL A 320 5.07 -10.00 6.87
N ASP A 321 5.75 -10.68 7.78
CA ASP A 321 7.05 -10.25 8.31
C ASP A 321 8.13 -10.27 7.23
N ILE A 322 8.18 -11.35 6.45
CA ILE A 322 9.19 -11.50 5.39
C ILE A 322 8.89 -10.53 4.25
N ASN A 323 7.64 -10.29 3.88
CA ASN A 323 7.32 -9.30 2.84
C ASN A 323 7.73 -7.90 3.23
N GLU A 324 7.48 -7.54 4.48
CA GLU A 324 7.84 -6.24 5.00
C GLU A 324 9.36 -6.08 5.06
N LEU A 325 10.10 -7.12 5.45
CA LEU A 325 11.56 -7.16 5.35
C LEU A 325 12.04 -7.00 3.90
N MET A 326 11.46 -7.75 2.95
CA MET A 326 11.82 -7.65 1.53
C MET A 326 11.50 -6.29 0.91
N LYS A 327 10.55 -5.54 1.49
CA LYS A 327 10.12 -4.22 1.02
C LYS A 327 10.92 -3.07 1.65
N SER A 328 11.23 -3.17 2.95
CA SER A 328 11.77 -2.05 3.74
C SER A 328 13.21 -2.27 4.23
N GLY A 329 13.70 -3.51 4.18
CA GLY A 329 15.07 -3.87 4.52
C GLY A 329 16.05 -3.70 3.36
N PRO A 330 17.21 -4.37 3.41
CA PRO A 330 18.11 -4.49 2.27
C PRO A 330 17.36 -4.99 1.03
N ASP A 331 17.74 -4.51 -0.16
CA ASP A 331 17.12 -4.94 -1.42
C ASP A 331 17.63 -6.34 -1.83
N TYR A 332 17.17 -7.35 -1.09
CA TYR A 332 17.54 -8.75 -1.29
C TYR A 332 17.13 -9.25 -2.69
N ARG A 333 16.03 -8.74 -3.23
CA ARG A 333 15.56 -9.12 -4.58
C ARG A 333 16.51 -8.60 -5.65
N TYR A 334 16.97 -7.34 -5.52
CA TYR A 334 18.00 -6.81 -6.41
C TYR A 334 19.32 -7.59 -6.27
N ALA A 335 19.78 -7.84 -5.05
CA ALA A 335 21.01 -8.60 -4.82
C ALA A 335 20.94 -10.01 -5.43
N PHE A 336 19.81 -10.71 -5.25
CA PHE A 336 19.56 -12.01 -5.83
C PHE A 336 19.53 -11.99 -7.36
N ARG A 337 18.77 -11.07 -7.98
CA ARG A 337 18.64 -10.96 -9.44
C ARG A 337 20.00 -10.73 -10.14
N HIS A 338 20.94 -10.06 -9.47
CA HIS A 338 22.27 -9.77 -10.02
C HIS A 338 23.35 -10.73 -9.53
N GLY A 339 22.99 -11.83 -8.88
CA GLY A 339 23.92 -12.84 -8.37
C GLY A 339 24.85 -12.35 -7.26
N ALA A 340 24.55 -11.21 -6.64
CA ALA A 340 25.30 -10.70 -5.48
C ALA A 340 24.95 -11.45 -4.19
N MET A 341 23.79 -12.10 -4.15
CA MET A 341 23.41 -13.07 -3.11
C MET A 341 22.76 -14.30 -3.75
N SER A 342 23.07 -15.49 -3.24
CA SER A 342 22.31 -16.70 -3.56
C SER A 342 20.96 -16.72 -2.83
N ALA A 343 20.05 -17.61 -3.24
CA ALA A 343 18.78 -17.77 -2.56
C ALA A 343 18.97 -18.21 -1.09
N GLU A 344 19.94 -19.10 -0.84
CA GLU A 344 20.34 -19.55 0.50
C GLU A 344 20.91 -18.41 1.35
N GLU A 345 21.75 -17.54 0.78
CA GLU A 345 22.28 -16.39 1.51
C GLU A 345 21.16 -15.42 1.92
N VAL A 346 20.16 -15.23 1.06
CA VAL A 346 18.95 -14.46 1.42
C VAL A 346 18.17 -15.18 2.52
N LEU A 347 17.95 -16.50 2.42
CA LEU A 347 17.25 -17.26 3.46
C LEU A 347 17.96 -17.13 4.81
N GLU A 348 19.28 -17.26 4.87
CA GLU A 348 20.05 -17.13 6.11
C GLU A 348 19.99 -15.70 6.69
N ALA A 349 20.00 -14.67 5.83
CA ALA A 349 19.76 -13.29 6.27
C ALA A 349 18.36 -13.08 6.86
N VAL A 350 17.33 -13.70 6.25
CA VAL A 350 15.96 -13.67 6.77
C VAL A 350 15.87 -14.40 8.11
N LYS A 351 16.45 -15.60 8.24
CA LYS A 351 16.48 -16.36 9.50
C LYS A 351 17.18 -15.61 10.62
N LYS A 352 18.26 -14.88 10.31
CA LYS A 352 18.95 -14.02 11.27
C LYS A 352 18.08 -12.86 11.75
N THR A 353 17.23 -12.32 10.87
CA THR A 353 16.28 -11.26 11.23
C THR A 353 15.10 -11.80 12.05
N PHE A 354 14.60 -13.01 11.74
CA PHE A 354 13.43 -13.62 12.39
C PHE A 354 13.76 -15.01 12.99
N PRO A 355 14.61 -15.07 14.03
CA PRO A 355 15.07 -16.35 14.57
C PRO A 355 13.95 -17.19 15.20
N GLU A 356 12.98 -16.57 15.88
CA GLU A 356 11.83 -17.29 16.46
C GLU A 356 10.95 -17.92 15.38
N LEU A 357 10.67 -17.18 14.30
CA LEU A 357 9.88 -17.66 13.18
C LEU A 357 10.57 -18.83 12.47
N ALA A 358 11.87 -18.69 12.20
CA ALA A 358 12.67 -19.73 11.58
C ALA A 358 12.76 -21.00 12.45
N ALA A 359 12.89 -20.85 13.77
CA ALA A 359 12.88 -21.96 14.70
C ALA A 359 11.50 -22.63 14.80
N ALA A 360 10.42 -21.86 14.70
CA ALA A 360 9.06 -22.38 14.74
C ALA A 360 8.66 -23.11 13.44
N SER A 361 9.16 -22.66 12.28
CA SER A 361 8.96 -23.34 10.99
C SER A 361 10.01 -22.92 9.94
N ASP A 362 10.99 -23.80 9.69
CA ASP A 362 11.92 -23.64 8.56
C ASP A 362 11.15 -23.70 7.22
N PHE A 363 10.14 -24.57 7.14
CA PHE A 363 9.29 -24.73 5.95
C PHE A 363 8.63 -23.40 5.55
N GLU A 364 7.87 -22.76 6.45
CA GLU A 364 7.16 -21.52 6.13
C GLU A 364 8.13 -20.36 5.80
N THR A 365 9.25 -20.29 6.52
CA THR A 365 10.28 -19.28 6.27
C THR A 365 10.88 -19.44 4.87
N ARG A 366 11.28 -20.66 4.54
CA ARG A 366 11.89 -21.03 3.25
C ARG A 366 10.94 -20.87 2.08
N VAL A 367 9.71 -21.37 2.21
CA VAL A 367 8.66 -21.22 1.18
C VAL A 367 8.37 -19.74 0.97
N ARG A 368 8.33 -18.92 2.02
CA ARG A 368 8.10 -17.50 1.85
C ARG A 368 9.25 -16.78 1.17
N VAL A 369 10.50 -17.08 1.52
CA VAL A 369 11.67 -16.52 0.81
C VAL A 369 11.65 -16.96 -0.66
N TYR A 370 11.34 -18.24 -0.94
CA TYR A 370 11.15 -18.72 -2.31
C TYR A 370 10.09 -17.90 -3.05
N ASN A 371 8.93 -17.67 -2.47
CA ASN A 371 7.85 -16.88 -3.10
C ASN A 371 8.30 -15.44 -3.43
N GLU A 372 9.17 -14.86 -2.62
CA GLU A 372 9.69 -13.52 -2.84
C GLU A 372 10.74 -13.46 -3.96
N LEU A 373 11.56 -14.51 -4.09
CA LEU A 373 12.65 -14.59 -5.06
C LEU A 373 12.25 -15.23 -6.39
N ALA A 374 11.23 -16.09 -6.41
CA ALA A 374 10.82 -16.80 -7.61
C ALA A 374 10.34 -15.86 -8.73
N SER A 375 9.76 -14.71 -8.36
CA SER A 375 9.38 -13.66 -9.31
C SER A 375 10.57 -12.98 -9.99
N GLU A 376 11.77 -13.13 -9.41
CA GLU A 376 13.02 -12.60 -9.97
C GLU A 376 13.74 -13.65 -10.82
N ASP A 377 13.90 -14.85 -10.29
CA ASP A 377 14.42 -16.03 -11.00
C ASP A 377 13.89 -17.30 -10.31
N ALA A 378 12.86 -17.91 -10.90
CA ALA A 378 12.21 -19.10 -10.37
C ALA A 378 13.15 -20.31 -10.28
N ASN A 379 14.03 -20.50 -11.27
CA ASN A 379 14.92 -21.67 -11.31
C ASN A 379 16.01 -21.55 -10.23
N ALA A 380 16.63 -20.38 -10.10
CA ALA A 380 17.62 -20.14 -9.06
C ALA A 380 16.98 -20.19 -7.66
N ALA A 381 15.77 -19.65 -7.49
CA ALA A 381 15.06 -19.69 -6.21
C ALA A 381 14.64 -21.12 -5.82
N TYR A 382 14.36 -22.00 -6.79
CA TYR A 382 13.94 -23.38 -6.55
C TYR A 382 14.95 -24.20 -5.73
N ALA A 383 16.22 -23.81 -5.73
CA ALA A 383 17.25 -24.38 -4.86
C ALA A 383 16.82 -24.39 -3.38
N LEU A 384 16.08 -23.36 -2.94
CA LEU A 384 15.53 -23.28 -1.58
C LEU A 384 14.60 -24.43 -1.27
N LEU A 385 13.79 -24.88 -2.24
CA LEU A 385 12.81 -25.92 -2.04
C LEU A 385 13.41 -27.33 -2.14
N SER A 386 14.63 -27.47 -2.67
CA SER A 386 15.24 -28.77 -3.01
C SER A 386 15.27 -29.80 -1.87
N GLN A 387 15.33 -29.33 -0.61
CA GLN A 387 15.39 -30.17 0.58
C GLN A 387 14.02 -30.61 1.10
N LEU A 388 12.93 -30.03 0.59
CA LEU A 388 11.57 -30.38 1.01
C LEU A 388 11.09 -31.66 0.31
N PRO A 389 10.15 -32.42 0.92
CA PRO A 389 9.41 -33.48 0.23
C PRO A 389 8.81 -33.00 -1.09
N GLN A 390 8.72 -33.90 -2.08
CA GLN A 390 8.26 -33.54 -3.43
C GLN A 390 6.86 -32.92 -3.44
N GLU A 391 5.95 -33.42 -2.61
CA GLU A 391 4.59 -32.89 -2.48
C GLU A 391 4.59 -31.44 -1.97
N GLU A 392 5.42 -31.14 -0.97
CA GLU A 392 5.60 -29.80 -0.42
C GLU A 392 6.25 -28.84 -1.43
N ARG A 393 7.26 -29.31 -2.18
CA ARG A 393 7.85 -28.54 -3.30
C ARG A 393 6.81 -28.19 -4.34
N ASN A 394 6.01 -29.18 -4.75
CA ASN A 394 4.97 -28.99 -5.74
C ASN A 394 3.93 -27.98 -5.25
N LEU A 395 3.48 -28.12 -4.00
CA LEU A 395 2.54 -27.19 -3.37
C LEU A 395 3.07 -25.75 -3.36
N ALA A 396 4.33 -25.54 -2.96
CA ALA A 396 4.96 -24.22 -2.92
C ALA A 396 5.05 -23.57 -4.31
N VAL A 397 5.51 -24.32 -5.33
CA VAL A 397 5.59 -23.87 -6.72
C VAL A 397 4.21 -23.50 -7.26
N ILE A 398 3.22 -24.38 -7.10
CA ILE A 398 1.86 -24.18 -7.61
C ILE A 398 1.22 -22.96 -6.94
N HIS A 399 1.39 -22.83 -5.63
CA HIS A 399 0.91 -21.68 -4.87
C HIS A 399 1.48 -20.37 -5.43
N GLN A 400 2.79 -20.34 -5.69
CA GLN A 400 3.44 -19.16 -6.24
C GLN A 400 3.00 -18.84 -7.68
N ALA A 401 2.89 -19.86 -8.53
CA ALA A 401 2.41 -19.68 -9.91
C ALA A 401 1.00 -19.07 -9.93
N ARG A 402 0.11 -19.59 -9.07
CA ARG A 402 -1.28 -19.13 -8.93
C ARG A 402 -1.41 -17.64 -8.61
N TRP A 403 -0.54 -17.11 -7.73
CA TRP A 403 -0.69 -15.75 -7.20
C TRP A 403 0.19 -14.71 -7.89
N SER A 404 1.40 -15.07 -8.28
CA SER A 404 2.40 -14.10 -8.74
C SER A 404 2.69 -14.15 -10.24
N PHE A 405 2.27 -15.22 -10.93
CA PHE A 405 2.54 -15.40 -12.36
C PHE A 405 1.28 -15.35 -13.23
N ARG A 406 0.12 -15.07 -12.63
CA ARG A 406 -1.17 -15.11 -13.35
C ARG A 406 -1.29 -14.05 -14.46
N ASP A 407 -0.45 -13.01 -14.41
CA ASP A 407 -0.45 -11.87 -15.32
C ASP A 407 0.74 -11.90 -16.30
N ASN A 408 1.51 -13.01 -16.31
CA ASN A 408 2.72 -13.16 -17.14
C ASN A 408 2.43 -13.84 -18.49
N SER A 409 3.43 -13.89 -19.38
CA SER A 409 3.32 -14.62 -20.65
C SER A 409 3.09 -16.12 -20.45
N PRO A 410 2.47 -16.82 -21.43
CA PRO A 410 2.20 -18.26 -21.33
C PRO A 410 3.45 -19.09 -21.04
N GLU A 411 4.56 -18.74 -21.69
CA GLU A 411 5.86 -19.39 -21.51
C GLU A 411 6.40 -19.16 -20.10
N THR A 412 6.28 -17.95 -19.55
CA THR A 412 6.78 -17.62 -18.21
C THR A 412 5.97 -18.34 -17.13
N PHE A 413 4.64 -18.30 -17.24
CA PHE A 413 3.75 -19.04 -16.34
C PHE A 413 4.03 -20.55 -16.40
N TYR A 414 4.15 -21.10 -17.62
CA TYR A 414 4.43 -22.52 -17.82
C TYR A 414 5.80 -22.93 -17.27
N SER A 415 6.84 -22.13 -17.52
CA SER A 415 8.18 -22.38 -16.99
C SER A 415 8.17 -22.46 -15.46
N MET A 416 7.44 -21.55 -14.81
CA MET A 416 7.30 -21.54 -13.36
C MET A 416 6.55 -22.78 -12.84
N ILE A 417 5.33 -23.04 -13.34
CA ILE A 417 4.50 -24.14 -12.83
C ILE A 417 5.03 -25.53 -13.20
N SER A 418 5.94 -25.61 -14.18
CA SER A 418 6.64 -26.86 -14.56
C SER A 418 7.74 -27.27 -13.59
N LEU A 419 8.14 -26.40 -12.65
CA LEU A 419 8.96 -26.79 -11.49
C LEU A 419 8.22 -27.76 -10.54
N ALA A 420 6.90 -27.93 -10.73
CA ALA A 420 6.07 -28.92 -10.05
C ALA A 420 5.56 -29.97 -11.05
N PRO A 421 6.35 -31.02 -11.36
CA PRO A 421 5.99 -32.02 -12.37
C PRO A 421 4.94 -33.04 -11.91
N GLY A 422 4.48 -32.96 -10.66
CA GLY A 422 3.63 -33.98 -10.03
C GLY A 422 4.43 -35.19 -9.52
N PRO A 423 3.77 -36.22 -8.96
CA PRO A 423 2.34 -36.22 -8.61
C PRO A 423 2.03 -35.15 -7.55
N ASP A 424 0.79 -34.66 -7.57
CA ASP A 424 0.32 -33.66 -6.63
C ASP A 424 -0.25 -34.33 -5.38
N SER A 425 -0.05 -33.69 -4.23
CA SER A 425 -0.82 -34.02 -3.02
C SER A 425 -2.30 -33.65 -3.19
N ALA A 426 -3.14 -34.13 -2.27
CA ALA A 426 -4.56 -33.77 -2.22
C ALA A 426 -4.79 -32.25 -2.11
N GLU A 427 -3.84 -31.51 -1.54
CA GLU A 427 -3.89 -30.04 -1.43
C GLU A 427 -3.35 -29.31 -2.67
N ALA A 428 -2.34 -29.89 -3.33
CA ALA A 428 -1.69 -29.30 -4.49
C ALA A 428 -2.58 -29.40 -5.75
N ALA A 429 -3.29 -30.51 -5.93
CA ALA A 429 -4.14 -30.75 -7.11
C ALA A 429 -5.22 -29.67 -7.32
N PRO A 430 -6.08 -29.32 -6.33
CA PRO A 430 -7.08 -28.26 -6.51
C PRO A 430 -6.45 -26.89 -6.71
N GLN A 431 -5.25 -26.63 -6.14
CA GLN A 431 -4.55 -25.37 -6.38
C GLN A 431 -3.97 -25.28 -7.78
N ARG A 432 -3.52 -26.39 -8.38
CA ARG A 432 -3.06 -26.43 -9.77
C ARG A 432 -4.21 -26.16 -10.72
N GLU A 433 -5.35 -26.78 -10.49
CA GLU A 433 -6.56 -26.52 -11.26
C GLU A 433 -6.95 -25.04 -11.19
N ASP A 434 -6.96 -24.45 -9.99
CA ASP A 434 -7.28 -23.03 -9.82
C ASP A 434 -6.23 -22.12 -10.49
N ALA A 435 -4.95 -22.45 -10.41
CA ALA A 435 -3.88 -21.71 -11.09
C ALA A 435 -4.12 -21.65 -12.60
N TRP A 436 -4.36 -22.81 -13.24
CA TRP A 436 -4.64 -22.89 -14.67
C TRP A 436 -5.99 -22.28 -15.05
N SER A 437 -7.00 -22.38 -14.19
CA SER A 437 -8.31 -21.74 -14.38
C SER A 437 -8.19 -20.22 -14.45
N ASN A 438 -7.54 -19.62 -13.45
CA ASN A 438 -7.36 -18.18 -13.39
C ASN A 438 -6.45 -17.68 -14.52
N TYR A 439 -5.34 -18.38 -14.76
CA TYR A 439 -4.41 -18.01 -15.82
C TYR A 439 -5.03 -18.13 -17.21
N GLY A 440 -5.61 -19.28 -17.54
CA GLY A 440 -6.11 -19.57 -18.88
C GLY A 440 -7.22 -18.63 -19.34
N GLN A 441 -8.07 -18.17 -18.42
CA GLN A 441 -9.09 -17.16 -18.72
C GLN A 441 -8.46 -15.82 -19.12
N MET A 442 -7.43 -15.37 -18.39
CA MET A 442 -6.74 -14.10 -18.67
C MET A 442 -5.90 -14.18 -19.93
N ALA A 443 -5.10 -15.24 -20.08
CA ALA A 443 -4.26 -15.48 -21.24
C ALA A 443 -5.07 -15.55 -22.53
N TYR A 444 -6.22 -16.23 -22.55
CA TYR A 444 -7.06 -16.26 -23.74
C TYR A 444 -7.67 -14.89 -24.08
N ARG A 445 -8.05 -14.10 -23.07
CA ARG A 445 -8.54 -12.73 -23.31
C ARG A 445 -7.47 -11.87 -23.99
N GLU A 446 -6.22 -12.00 -23.56
CA GLU A 446 -5.09 -11.20 -24.04
C GLU A 446 -4.60 -11.68 -25.42
N TYR A 447 -4.36 -12.98 -25.57
CA TYR A 447 -3.68 -13.56 -26.74
C TYR A 447 -4.61 -14.28 -27.73
N GLY A 448 -5.89 -14.46 -27.39
CA GLY A 448 -6.90 -15.07 -28.27
C GLY A 448 -6.49 -16.44 -28.81
N ASP A 449 -6.68 -16.66 -30.10
CA ASP A 449 -6.34 -17.92 -30.77
C ASP A 449 -4.83 -18.23 -30.71
N GLY A 450 -3.96 -17.23 -30.51
CA GLY A 450 -2.53 -17.45 -30.27
C GLY A 450 -2.26 -18.28 -29.01
N TYR A 451 -3.04 -18.05 -27.94
CA TYR A 451 -2.97 -18.89 -26.73
C TYR A 451 -3.45 -20.33 -27.00
N VAL A 452 -4.45 -20.51 -27.87
CA VAL A 452 -4.97 -21.83 -28.24
C VAL A 452 -3.93 -22.63 -29.02
N GLU A 453 -3.26 -21.99 -29.99
CA GLU A 453 -2.15 -22.63 -30.71
C GLU A 453 -1.01 -22.98 -29.76
N TRP A 454 -0.67 -22.07 -28.84
CA TRP A 454 0.35 -22.33 -27.82
C TRP A 454 -0.02 -23.54 -26.94
N LEU A 455 -1.26 -23.64 -26.45
CA LEU A 455 -1.73 -24.79 -25.67
C LEU A 455 -1.48 -26.12 -26.39
N ARG A 456 -1.74 -26.19 -27.70
CA ARG A 456 -1.52 -27.40 -28.51
C ARG A 456 -0.06 -27.87 -28.53
N THR A 457 0.88 -26.94 -28.35
CA THR A 457 2.32 -27.24 -28.33
C THR A 457 2.82 -27.71 -26.97
N MET A 458 2.00 -27.65 -25.91
CA MET A 458 2.42 -28.03 -24.57
C MET A 458 2.88 -29.51 -24.51
N PRO A 459 4.03 -29.79 -23.88
CA PRO A 459 4.48 -31.15 -23.60
C PRO A 459 3.44 -31.94 -22.80
N ALA A 460 3.34 -33.24 -23.05
CA ALA A 460 2.46 -34.12 -22.29
C ALA A 460 2.84 -34.15 -20.80
N GLY A 461 1.84 -34.17 -19.92
CA GLY A 461 2.00 -34.22 -18.47
C GLY A 461 0.95 -33.42 -17.71
N VAL A 462 1.02 -33.46 -16.37
CA VAL A 462 -0.01 -32.91 -15.46
C VAL A 462 -0.36 -31.45 -15.74
N ASN A 463 0.62 -30.64 -16.18
CA ASN A 463 0.38 -29.24 -16.52
C ASN A 463 -0.41 -29.04 -17.81
N ARG A 464 -0.18 -29.86 -18.83
CA ARG A 464 -0.98 -29.83 -20.06
C ARG A 464 -2.40 -30.30 -19.76
N ASP A 465 -2.55 -31.38 -19.00
CA ASP A 465 -3.87 -31.93 -18.66
C ASP A 465 -4.70 -30.90 -17.88
N ALA A 466 -4.09 -30.22 -16.91
CA ALA A 466 -4.72 -29.15 -16.15
C ALA A 466 -5.03 -27.91 -17.03
N ALA A 467 -4.12 -27.49 -17.91
CA ALA A 467 -4.34 -26.38 -18.83
C ALA A 467 -5.50 -26.67 -19.80
N TYR A 468 -5.57 -27.89 -20.33
CA TYR A 468 -6.60 -28.33 -21.27
C TYR A 468 -7.97 -28.39 -20.58
N SER A 469 -8.04 -29.04 -19.41
CA SER A 469 -9.26 -29.11 -18.61
C SER A 469 -9.78 -27.72 -18.23
N SER A 470 -8.89 -26.82 -17.79
CA SER A 470 -9.22 -25.42 -17.51
C SER A 470 -9.74 -24.68 -18.75
N PHE A 471 -9.04 -24.81 -19.88
CA PHE A 471 -9.38 -24.09 -21.10
C PHE A 471 -10.70 -24.59 -21.69
N ALA A 472 -11.00 -25.89 -21.63
CA ALA A 472 -12.29 -26.44 -22.04
C ALA A 472 -13.46 -25.76 -21.30
N LYS A 473 -13.36 -25.55 -19.98
CA LYS A 473 -14.36 -24.80 -19.19
C LYS A 473 -14.46 -23.34 -19.66
N THR A 474 -13.34 -22.71 -20.00
CA THR A 474 -13.34 -21.34 -20.54
C THR A 474 -14.00 -21.27 -21.92
N ALA A 475 -13.67 -22.18 -22.84
CA ALA A 475 -14.28 -22.28 -24.15
C ALA A 475 -15.79 -22.53 -24.09
N GLU A 476 -16.24 -23.35 -23.13
CA GLU A 476 -17.65 -23.62 -22.88
C GLU A 476 -18.40 -22.34 -22.49
N ARG A 477 -17.87 -21.57 -21.53
CA ARG A 477 -18.43 -20.26 -21.13
C ARG A 477 -18.52 -19.27 -22.29
N MET A 478 -17.66 -19.42 -23.30
CA MET A 478 -17.63 -18.60 -24.50
C MET A 478 -18.47 -19.15 -25.67
N GLY A 479 -19.09 -20.32 -25.51
CA GLY A 479 -19.88 -20.95 -26.57
C GLY A 479 -19.05 -21.54 -27.72
N ARG A 480 -17.74 -21.76 -27.53
CA ARG A 480 -16.82 -22.32 -28.54
C ARG A 480 -16.82 -23.85 -28.52
N LYS A 481 -17.90 -24.45 -29.02
CA LYS A 481 -18.13 -25.92 -28.99
C LYS A 481 -17.02 -26.73 -29.68
N ASP A 482 -16.41 -26.16 -30.72
CA ASP A 482 -15.26 -26.71 -31.43
C ASP A 482 -14.07 -26.92 -30.47
N LEU A 483 -13.71 -25.87 -29.74
CA LEU A 483 -12.60 -25.90 -28.78
C LEU A 483 -12.92 -26.74 -27.54
N VAL A 484 -14.18 -26.74 -27.06
CA VAL A 484 -14.58 -27.63 -25.96
C VAL A 484 -14.34 -29.10 -26.34
N LYS A 485 -14.75 -29.50 -27.54
CA LYS A 485 -14.56 -30.88 -28.01
C LYS A 485 -13.08 -31.24 -28.12
N GLU A 486 -12.27 -30.31 -28.60
CA GLU A 486 -10.83 -30.49 -28.75
C GLU A 486 -10.13 -30.66 -27.39
N PHE A 487 -10.32 -29.73 -26.47
CA PHE A 487 -9.60 -29.69 -25.19
C PHE A 487 -10.22 -30.54 -24.08
N SER A 488 -11.39 -31.16 -24.32
CA SER A 488 -11.96 -32.20 -23.44
C SER A 488 -11.62 -33.63 -23.87
N ALA A 489 -10.92 -33.81 -25.01
CA ALA A 489 -10.49 -35.12 -25.44
C ALA A 489 -9.34 -35.62 -24.55
N PRO A 490 -9.40 -36.87 -24.04
CA PRO A 490 -8.37 -37.41 -23.17
C PRO A 490 -7.01 -37.58 -23.85
#